data_AF-A0A7H4PMW3-F1
#
_entry.id   AF-A0A7H4PMW3-F1
#
_cell.length_a   1.000
_cell.length_b   1.000
_cell.length_c   1.000
_cell.angle_alpha   90.00
_cell.angle_beta   90.00
_cell.angle_gamma   90.00
#
_symmetry.space_group_name_H-M   'P 1'
#
loop_
_entity.id
_entity.type
_entity.pdbx_description
1 polymer ?
#
loop_
_entity_poly.entity_id
_entity_poly.type
_entity_poly.pdbx_seq_one_letter_code
_entity_poly.pdbx_strand_id
1 'polypeptide(L)'
;MGTISVGFLLFILFTSNPFARTLPEFAIEGRDLNPLLQDPGLIFHPPLLYMGYVGFSVSFALAIAALLSGRLDSTFARFSRPWTLAAWAFLTLGIVLGSAWAYYELGWGGWWFWDPVENASLMPWLAGTALLHSLAVTEQRASFKAWTLLLAICAFSLCLLGTFLVRSGVLVSVHAFYLRPGTRHVYSCLYGAGHWRLFTAVRHAWL
;
A
#
# COMPACT_ATOMS: atom_id res chain seq x y z
N MET A 1 6.02 6.20 19.89
CA MET A 1 6.26 6.94 18.63
C MET A 1 7.70 7.43 18.51
N GLY A 2 8.30 8.06 19.53
CA GLY A 2 9.69 8.56 19.45
C GLY A 2 10.76 7.54 19.06
N THR A 3 10.68 6.29 19.55
CA THR A 3 11.63 5.22 19.18
C THR A 3 11.56 4.85 17.69
N ILE A 4 10.36 4.85 17.12
CA ILE A 4 10.14 4.59 15.68
C ILE A 4 10.74 5.74 14.86
N SER A 5 10.47 6.99 15.26
CA SER A 5 11.04 8.18 14.60
C SER A 5 12.56 8.19 14.64
N VAL A 6 13.16 7.87 15.79
CA VAL A 6 14.63 7.74 15.93
C VAL A 6 15.16 6.64 15.01
N GLY A 7 14.52 5.49 14.94
CA GLY A 7 14.89 4.42 14.03
C GLY A 7 14.88 4.84 12.56
N PHE A 8 13.83 5.54 12.11
CA PHE A 8 13.75 6.08 10.75
C PHE A 8 14.81 7.14 10.48
N LEU A 9 15.06 8.05 11.42
CA LEU A 9 16.10 9.07 11.29
C LEU A 9 17.49 8.45 11.16
N LEU A 10 17.80 7.44 11.98
CA LEU A 10 19.06 6.70 11.87
C LEU A 10 19.17 5.99 10.52
N PHE A 11 18.12 5.32 10.06
CA PHE A 11 18.10 4.68 8.74
C PHE A 11 18.38 5.68 7.61
N ILE A 12 17.75 6.86 7.63
CA ILE A 12 18.00 7.93 6.64
C ILE A 12 19.46 8.38 6.69
N LEU A 13 19.98 8.68 7.88
CA LEU A 13 21.35 9.16 8.05
C LEU A 13 22.41 8.13 7.60
N PHE A 14 22.16 6.83 7.77
CA PHE A 14 23.13 5.80 7.40
C PHE A 14 23.00 5.33 5.94
N THR A 15 21.80 5.33 5.36
CA THR A 15 21.57 4.78 4.01
C THR A 15 21.46 5.85 2.93
N SER A 16 20.88 6.99 3.27
CA SER A 16 20.43 8.02 2.33
C SER A 16 20.69 9.42 2.92
N ASN A 17 21.88 9.63 3.48
CA ASN A 17 22.23 10.85 4.21
C ASN A 17 22.01 12.11 3.32
N PRO A 18 21.01 12.95 3.61
CA PRO A 18 20.75 14.16 2.80
C PRO A 18 21.81 15.24 3.01
N PHE A 19 22.64 15.10 4.06
CA PHE A 19 23.73 16.03 4.38
C PHE A 19 25.09 15.55 3.83
N ALA A 20 25.12 14.44 3.10
CA ALA A 20 26.32 14.03 2.39
C ALA A 20 26.71 15.10 1.37
N ARG A 21 27.86 15.75 1.58
CA ARG A 21 28.36 16.78 0.67
C ARG A 21 28.86 16.11 -0.60
N THR A 22 28.31 16.50 -1.74
CA THR A 22 28.71 16.00 -3.06
C THR A 22 29.84 16.81 -3.69
N LEU A 23 30.40 17.80 -2.99
CA LEU A 23 31.50 18.62 -3.52
C LEU A 23 32.77 17.79 -3.76
N PRO A 24 33.45 17.95 -4.92
CA PRO A 24 33.23 18.98 -5.95
C PRO A 24 32.25 18.58 -7.07
N GLU A 25 31.70 17.37 -7.05
CA GLU A 25 30.71 16.86 -8.01
C GLU A 25 29.29 17.39 -7.69
N PHE A 26 29.04 18.67 -8.01
CA PHE A 26 27.67 19.17 -8.05
C PHE A 26 27.03 18.77 -9.39
N ALA A 27 25.82 18.20 -9.36
CA ALA A 27 25.06 17.95 -10.56
C ALA A 27 24.62 19.31 -11.15
N ILE A 28 25.17 19.68 -12.32
CA ILE A 28 24.92 20.96 -13.00
C ILE A 28 23.45 21.07 -13.44
N GLU A 29 22.83 19.93 -13.75
CA GLU A 29 21.39 19.78 -13.94
C GLU A 29 20.88 18.81 -12.87
N GLY A 30 19.78 19.15 -12.21
CA GLY A 30 19.06 18.18 -11.39
C GLY A 30 18.65 17.01 -12.27
N ARG A 31 18.71 15.78 -11.74
CA ARG A 31 17.92 14.68 -12.31
C ARG A 31 16.45 15.01 -12.07
N ASP A 32 15.94 15.89 -12.91
CA ASP A 32 14.57 16.34 -12.81
C ASP A 32 13.65 15.17 -13.15
N LEU A 33 12.40 15.28 -12.71
CA LEU A 33 11.40 14.30 -13.11
C LEU A 33 11.23 14.37 -14.63
N ASN A 34 10.82 13.24 -15.24
CA ASN A 34 10.37 13.25 -16.64
C ASN A 34 9.39 14.43 -16.81
N PRO A 35 9.50 15.29 -17.84
CA PRO A 35 8.59 16.43 -18.02
C PRO A 35 7.10 16.08 -17.90
N LEU A 36 6.70 14.86 -18.30
CA LEU A 36 5.33 14.33 -18.15
C LEU A 36 4.88 14.16 -16.68
N LEU A 37 5.82 14.06 -15.74
CA LEU A 37 5.56 13.89 -14.30
C LEU A 37 5.50 15.24 -13.57
N GLN A 38 5.83 16.35 -14.21
CA GLN A 38 5.82 17.68 -13.58
C GLN A 38 4.42 18.33 -13.64
N ASP A 39 3.38 17.59 -13.22
CA ASP A 39 1.98 18.01 -13.25
C ASP A 39 1.38 18.04 -11.83
N PRO A 40 0.42 18.95 -11.52
CA PRO A 40 -0.30 18.95 -10.26
C PRO A 40 -0.94 17.59 -9.88
N GLY A 41 -1.29 16.76 -10.85
CA GLY A 41 -1.74 15.38 -10.66
C GLY A 41 -0.75 14.56 -9.81
N LEU A 42 0.56 14.70 -10.01
CA LEU A 42 1.60 14.03 -9.22
C LEU A 42 1.62 14.51 -7.75
N ILE A 43 1.15 15.72 -7.47
CA ILE A 43 1.10 16.26 -6.10
C ILE A 43 -0.02 15.59 -5.30
N PHE A 44 -1.17 15.30 -5.94
CA PHE A 44 -2.36 14.84 -5.24
C PHE A 44 -2.59 13.33 -5.34
N HIS A 45 -2.32 12.72 -6.49
CA HIS A 45 -2.62 11.31 -6.74
C HIS A 45 -1.82 10.34 -5.83
N PRO A 46 -0.48 10.42 -5.74
CA PRO A 46 0.30 9.51 -4.91
C PRO A 46 -0.04 9.60 -3.42
N PRO A 47 -0.20 10.79 -2.79
CA PRO A 47 -0.64 10.87 -1.40
C PRO A 47 -1.99 10.20 -1.15
N LEU A 48 -2.96 10.33 -2.07
CA LEU A 48 -4.26 9.67 -1.94
C LEU A 48 -4.15 8.15 -1.98
N LEU A 49 -3.37 7.60 -2.94
CA LEU A 49 -3.09 6.16 -2.99
C LEU A 49 -2.40 5.67 -1.72
N TYR A 50 -1.40 6.41 -1.23
CA TYR A 50 -0.68 6.06 0.00
C TYR A 50 -1.57 6.11 1.22
N MET A 51 -2.45 7.11 1.35
CA MET A 51 -3.45 7.15 2.42
C MET A 51 -4.38 5.95 2.38
N GLY A 52 -4.78 5.50 1.18
CA GLY A 52 -5.53 4.26 1.01
C GLY A 52 -4.77 3.02 1.51
N TYR A 53 -3.54 2.82 1.05
CA TYR A 53 -2.70 1.67 1.43
C TYR A 53 -2.39 1.64 2.93
N VAL A 54 -1.99 2.78 3.50
CA VAL A 54 -1.73 2.92 4.93
C VAL A 54 -3.03 2.75 5.73
N GLY A 55 -4.17 3.24 5.22
CA GLY A 55 -5.47 3.06 5.85
C GLY A 55 -5.84 1.59 6.05
N PHE A 56 -5.57 0.72 5.07
CA PHE A 56 -5.83 -0.73 5.22
C PHE A 56 -4.96 -1.40 6.30
N SER A 57 -3.85 -0.80 6.72
CA SER A 57 -3.07 -1.30 7.86
C SER A 57 -3.83 -1.27 9.18
N VAL A 58 -4.77 -0.32 9.34
CA VAL A 58 -5.64 -0.24 10.53
C VAL A 58 -6.60 -1.41 10.56
N SER A 59 -7.27 -1.70 9.44
CA SER A 59 -8.17 -2.86 9.30
C SER A 59 -7.44 -4.18 9.54
N PHE A 60 -6.19 -4.29 9.05
CA PHE A 60 -5.31 -5.42 9.32
C PHE A 60 -4.96 -5.55 10.80
N ALA A 61 -4.50 -4.46 11.44
CA ALA A 61 -4.15 -4.47 12.85
C ALA A 61 -5.32 -4.89 13.75
N LEU A 62 -6.53 -4.41 13.44
CA LEU A 62 -7.74 -4.82 14.12
C LEU A 62 -8.05 -6.31 13.89
N ALA A 63 -7.86 -6.82 12.67
CA ALA A 63 -8.07 -8.24 12.37
C ALA A 63 -7.11 -9.13 13.15
N ILE A 64 -5.83 -8.76 13.24
CA ILE A 64 -4.84 -9.47 14.05
C ILE A 64 -5.17 -9.40 15.53
N ALA A 65 -5.58 -8.23 16.04
CA ALA A 65 -6.01 -8.08 17.43
C ALA A 65 -7.22 -8.98 17.76
N ALA A 66 -8.17 -9.11 16.84
CA ALA A 66 -9.33 -9.97 17.00
C ALA A 66 -8.96 -11.46 17.00
N LEU A 67 -8.02 -11.87 16.14
CA LEU A 67 -7.45 -13.23 16.13
C LEU A 67 -6.72 -13.56 17.45
N LEU A 68 -5.89 -12.65 17.95
CA LEU A 68 -5.16 -12.83 19.20
C LEU A 68 -6.08 -12.87 20.43
N SER A 69 -7.16 -12.09 20.39
CA SER A 69 -8.14 -12.04 21.48
C SER A 69 -9.17 -13.19 21.43
N GLY A 70 -9.24 -13.92 20.32
CA GLY A 70 -10.26 -14.96 20.08
C GLY A 70 -11.70 -14.43 20.00
N ARG A 71 -11.90 -13.11 19.94
CA ARG A 71 -13.21 -12.45 20.00
C ARG A 71 -13.52 -11.77 18.68
N LEU A 72 -14.29 -12.47 17.85
CA LEU A 72 -14.77 -11.99 16.56
C LEU A 72 -16.23 -11.58 16.71
N ASP A 73 -16.44 -10.42 17.30
CA ASP A 73 -17.76 -9.95 17.71
C ASP A 73 -18.26 -8.89 16.72
N SER A 74 -19.57 -8.61 16.70
CA SER A 74 -20.14 -7.52 15.91
C SER A 74 -19.49 -6.16 16.24
N THR A 75 -18.99 -6.00 17.47
CA THR A 75 -18.21 -4.83 17.91
C THR A 75 -16.93 -4.62 17.09
N PHE A 76 -16.21 -5.70 16.74
CA PHE A 76 -15.03 -5.61 15.86
C PHE A 76 -15.43 -5.11 14.48
N ALA A 77 -16.49 -5.68 13.89
CA ALA A 77 -16.96 -5.28 12.58
C ALA A 77 -17.39 -3.80 12.54
N ARG A 78 -18.17 -3.36 13.55
CA ARG A 78 -18.61 -1.97 13.70
C ARG A 78 -17.44 -1.00 13.84
N PHE A 79 -16.39 -1.38 14.58
CA PHE A 79 -15.21 -0.53 14.74
C PHE A 79 -14.33 -0.51 13.48
N SER A 80 -14.16 -1.65 12.81
CA SER A 80 -13.32 -1.79 11.61
C SER A 80 -13.93 -1.15 10.35
N ARG A 81 -15.26 -1.12 10.25
CA ARG A 81 -16.00 -0.60 9.08
C ARG A 81 -15.68 0.86 8.71
N PRO A 82 -15.73 1.86 9.61
CA PRO A 82 -15.40 3.24 9.24
C PRO A 82 -13.94 3.41 8.79
N TRP A 83 -12.98 2.72 9.42
CA TRP A 83 -11.58 2.76 9.01
C TRP A 83 -11.36 2.15 7.62
N THR A 84 -12.00 1.00 7.37
CA THR A 84 -11.96 0.35 6.06
C THR A 84 -12.61 1.22 4.98
N LEU A 85 -13.71 1.90 5.31
CA LEU A 85 -14.40 2.80 4.38
C LEU A 85 -13.55 4.02 4.05
N ALA A 86 -12.89 4.63 5.05
CA ALA A 86 -11.99 5.75 4.84
C ALA A 86 -10.80 5.35 3.94
N ALA A 87 -10.16 4.21 4.23
CA ALA A 87 -9.07 3.66 3.41
C ALA A 87 -9.52 3.41 1.96
N TRP A 88 -10.67 2.76 1.79
CA TRP A 88 -11.26 2.49 0.48
C TRP A 88 -11.63 3.77 -0.28
N ALA A 89 -12.15 4.79 0.41
CA ALA A 89 -12.51 6.07 -0.19
C ALA A 89 -11.27 6.82 -0.71
N PHE A 90 -10.20 6.92 0.10
CA PHE A 90 -8.94 7.52 -0.35
C PHE A 90 -8.32 6.74 -1.51
N LEU A 91 -8.36 5.41 -1.47
CA LEU A 91 -7.87 4.58 -2.58
C LEU A 91 -8.68 4.82 -3.86
N THR A 92 -10.00 4.92 -3.75
CA THR A 92 -10.91 5.21 -4.87
C THR A 92 -10.62 6.59 -5.46
N LEU A 93 -10.48 7.62 -4.63
CA LEU A 93 -10.12 8.97 -5.07
C LEU A 93 -8.75 8.99 -5.75
N GLY A 94 -7.76 8.27 -5.20
CA GLY A 94 -6.45 8.10 -5.81
C GLY A 94 -6.54 7.48 -7.19
N ILE A 95 -7.24 6.35 -7.34
CA ILE A 95 -7.42 5.68 -8.63
C ILE A 95 -8.11 6.61 -9.64
N VAL A 96 -9.24 7.23 -9.28
CA VAL A 96 -10.00 8.12 -10.18
C VAL A 96 -9.16 9.32 -10.62
N LEU A 97 -8.46 9.97 -9.69
CA LEU A 97 -7.62 11.11 -10.02
C LEU A 97 -6.45 10.70 -10.91
N GLY A 98 -5.84 9.54 -10.65
CA GLY A 98 -4.78 8.99 -11.48
C GLY A 98 -5.26 8.70 -12.89
N SER A 99 -6.45 8.08 -13.04
CA SER A 99 -7.07 7.82 -14.34
C SER A 99 -7.39 9.12 -15.09
N ALA A 100 -7.92 10.14 -14.41
CA ALA A 100 -8.23 11.42 -15.03
C ALA A 100 -6.96 12.18 -15.47
N TRP A 101 -5.88 12.08 -14.69
CA TRP A 101 -4.60 12.69 -15.04
C TRP A 101 -3.92 11.97 -16.22
N ALA A 102 -3.86 10.64 -16.20
CA ALA A 102 -3.34 9.84 -17.32
C ALA A 102 -4.12 10.11 -18.61
N TYR A 103 -5.44 10.31 -18.50
CA TYR A 103 -6.29 10.67 -19.62
C TYR A 103 -5.88 12.00 -20.27
N TYR A 104 -5.69 13.03 -19.44
CA TYR A 104 -5.34 14.37 -19.87
C TYR A 104 -3.93 14.42 -20.49
N GLU A 105 -2.96 13.71 -19.92
CA GLU A 105 -1.56 13.78 -20.35
C GLU A 105 -1.27 12.88 -21.59
N LEU A 106 -1.94 11.72 -21.71
CA LEU A 106 -1.63 10.69 -22.72
C LEU A 106 -2.76 10.45 -23.76
N GLY A 107 -3.88 11.18 -23.66
CA GLY A 107 -4.89 11.30 -24.74
C GLY A 107 -5.46 9.98 -25.30
N TRP A 108 -6.09 9.15 -24.46
CA TRP A 108 -6.62 7.81 -24.81
C TRP A 108 -5.61 6.77 -25.33
N GLY A 109 -4.32 7.10 -25.48
CA GLY A 109 -3.23 6.12 -25.62
C GLY A 109 -2.85 5.43 -24.30
N GLY A 110 -3.54 5.76 -23.21
CA GLY A 110 -3.19 5.40 -21.83
C GLY A 110 -4.33 5.33 -20.81
N TRP A 111 -5.61 5.14 -21.21
CA TRP A 111 -6.67 4.90 -20.18
C TRP A 111 -6.42 3.57 -19.42
N TRP A 112 -5.74 2.62 -20.07
CA TRP A 112 -5.31 1.33 -19.56
C TRP A 112 -4.18 0.84 -20.46
N PHE A 113 -3.00 1.46 -20.39
CA PHE A 113 -1.84 0.65 -20.71
C PHE A 113 -1.84 -0.45 -19.65
N TRP A 114 -1.63 -1.71 -20.00
CA TRP A 114 -1.50 -2.78 -19.00
C TRP A 114 -0.17 -2.64 -18.23
N ASP A 115 0.23 -1.41 -17.86
CA ASP A 115 1.34 -1.17 -16.94
C ASP A 115 0.95 -1.82 -15.61
N PRO A 116 1.69 -2.85 -15.17
CA PRO A 116 1.40 -3.52 -13.91
C PRO A 116 1.43 -2.56 -12.71
N VAL A 117 2.16 -1.45 -12.81
CA VAL A 117 2.28 -0.44 -11.77
C VAL A 117 1.00 0.38 -11.61
N GLU A 118 0.36 0.77 -12.72
CA GLU A 118 -0.92 1.50 -12.69
C GLU A 118 -2.05 0.63 -12.13
N ASN A 119 -2.06 -0.66 -12.49
CA ASN A 119 -3.08 -1.62 -12.07
C ASN A 119 -2.83 -2.23 -10.68
N ALA A 120 -1.66 -2.00 -10.08
CA ALA A 120 -1.32 -2.54 -8.76
C ALA A 120 -2.32 -2.10 -7.67
N SER A 121 -2.88 -0.90 -7.81
CA SER A 121 -3.84 -0.33 -6.87
C SER A 121 -5.25 -0.94 -6.97
N LEU A 122 -5.58 -1.57 -8.09
CA LEU A 122 -6.88 -2.22 -8.31
C LEU A 122 -7.05 -3.49 -7.46
N MET A 123 -5.97 -4.24 -7.25
CA MET A 123 -5.99 -5.47 -6.45
C MET A 123 -6.46 -5.24 -5.00
N PRO A 124 -5.84 -4.35 -4.21
CA PRO A 124 -6.32 -4.05 -2.86
C PRO A 124 -7.67 -3.34 -2.88
N TRP A 125 -8.02 -2.59 -3.93
CA TRP A 125 -9.34 -1.98 -4.07
C TRP A 125 -10.45 -3.04 -4.16
N LEU A 126 -10.28 -4.07 -4.99
CA LEU A 126 -11.24 -5.18 -5.11
C LEU A 126 -11.37 -5.96 -3.80
N ALA A 127 -10.24 -6.27 -3.15
CA ALA A 127 -10.25 -6.92 -1.85
C ALA A 127 -10.91 -6.05 -0.76
N GLY A 128 -10.67 -4.74 -0.79
CA GLY A 128 -11.29 -3.75 0.11
C GLY A 128 -12.80 -3.63 -0.11
N THR A 129 -13.26 -3.64 -1.36
CA THR A 129 -14.68 -3.67 -1.70
C THR A 129 -15.34 -4.93 -1.13
N ALA A 130 -14.74 -6.11 -1.34
CA ALA A 130 -15.24 -7.36 -0.77
C ALA A 130 -15.23 -7.32 0.77
N LEU A 131 -14.20 -6.74 1.39
CA LEU A 131 -14.09 -6.57 2.83
C LEU A 131 -15.21 -5.70 3.39
N LEU A 132 -15.55 -4.57 2.73
CA LEU A 132 -16.66 -3.70 3.16
C LEU A 132 -18.00 -4.42 3.16
N HIS A 133 -18.26 -5.25 2.15
CA HIS A 133 -19.46 -6.09 2.10
C HIS A 133 -19.46 -7.14 3.20
N SER A 134 -18.32 -7.81 3.40
CA SER A 134 -18.15 -8.80 4.46
C SER A 134 -18.37 -8.20 5.85
N LEU A 135 -17.79 -7.03 6.13
CA LEU A 135 -17.97 -6.30 7.39
C LEU A 135 -19.44 -5.94 7.65
N ALA A 136 -20.17 -5.50 6.64
CA ALA A 136 -21.59 -5.18 6.77
C ALA A 136 -22.42 -6.42 7.16
N VAL A 137 -22.13 -7.58 6.55
CA VAL A 137 -22.83 -8.83 6.88
C VAL A 137 -22.43 -9.33 8.28
N THR A 138 -21.16 -9.23 8.66
CA THR A 138 -20.68 -9.62 9.99
C THR A 138 -21.24 -8.73 11.09
N GLU A 139 -21.40 -7.43 10.84
CA GLU A 139 -22.03 -6.51 11.78
C GLU A 139 -23.51 -6.85 12.02
N GLN A 140 -24.27 -7.11 10.94
CA GLN A 140 -25.73 -7.33 11.03
C GLN A 140 -26.12 -8.74 11.46
N ARG A 141 -25.39 -9.76 11.00
CA ARG A 141 -25.80 -11.18 11.13
C ARG A 141 -24.81 -12.04 11.92
N ALA A 142 -23.71 -11.46 12.40
CA ALA A 142 -22.60 -12.19 13.03
C ALA A 142 -22.08 -13.39 12.20
N SER A 143 -22.29 -13.37 10.88
CA SER A 143 -21.83 -14.39 9.92
C SER A 143 -20.62 -13.88 9.13
N PHE A 144 -19.96 -14.75 8.36
CA PHE A 144 -18.77 -14.42 7.54
C PHE A 144 -17.53 -13.91 8.29
N LYS A 145 -17.47 -14.02 9.63
CA LYS A 145 -16.35 -13.55 10.47
C LYS A 145 -14.97 -13.94 9.92
N ALA A 146 -14.83 -15.19 9.52
CA ALA A 146 -13.57 -15.73 9.06
C ALA A 146 -13.19 -15.23 7.65
N TRP A 147 -14.18 -14.98 6.78
CA TRP A 147 -13.97 -14.28 5.51
C TRP A 147 -13.58 -12.83 5.70
N THR A 148 -14.18 -12.13 6.68
CA THR A 148 -13.82 -10.75 7.01
C THR A 148 -12.35 -10.64 7.43
N LEU A 149 -11.89 -11.56 8.28
CA LEU A 149 -10.49 -11.62 8.68
C LEU A 149 -9.57 -11.91 7.50
N LEU A 150 -9.91 -12.91 6.69
CA LEU A 150 -9.13 -13.27 5.51
C LEU A 150 -9.01 -12.07 4.56
N LEU A 151 -10.12 -11.40 4.26
CA LEU A 151 -10.16 -10.24 3.38
C LEU A 151 -9.38 -9.05 3.95
N ALA A 152 -9.42 -8.82 5.27
CA ALA A 152 -8.61 -7.77 5.91
C ALA A 152 -7.11 -8.03 5.78
N ILE A 153 -6.69 -9.28 5.97
CA ILE A 153 -5.29 -9.70 5.78
C ILE A 153 -4.90 -9.60 4.31
N CYS A 154 -5.70 -10.15 3.40
CA CYS A 154 -5.45 -10.12 1.97
C CYS A 154 -5.39 -8.69 1.42
N ALA A 155 -6.30 -7.79 1.80
CA ALA A 155 -6.30 -6.41 1.34
C ALA A 155 -4.99 -5.68 1.71
N PHE A 156 -4.52 -5.85 2.95
CA PHE A 156 -3.25 -5.27 3.37
C PHE A 156 -2.04 -5.94 2.71
N SER A 157 -2.02 -7.27 2.59
CA SER A 157 -0.99 -8.00 1.84
C SER A 157 -0.92 -7.57 0.37
N LEU A 158 -2.06 -7.26 -0.26
CA LEU A 158 -2.10 -6.72 -1.62
C LEU A 158 -1.60 -5.28 -1.71
N CYS A 159 -1.82 -4.44 -0.70
CA CYS A 159 -1.21 -3.11 -0.61
C CYS A 159 0.32 -3.19 -0.52
N LEU A 160 0.82 -4.13 0.29
CA LEU A 160 2.24 -4.45 0.44
C LEU A 160 2.84 -4.95 -0.88
N LEU A 161 2.17 -5.91 -1.53
CA LEU A 161 2.56 -6.41 -2.84
C LEU A 161 2.60 -5.29 -3.88
N GLY A 162 1.55 -4.47 -3.96
CA GLY A 162 1.48 -3.33 -4.87
C GLY A 162 2.65 -2.36 -4.66
N THR A 163 2.91 -1.98 -3.40
CA THR A 163 4.05 -1.10 -3.07
C THR A 163 5.39 -1.73 -3.48
N PHE A 164 5.56 -3.04 -3.24
CA PHE A 164 6.75 -3.77 -3.66
C PHE A 164 6.90 -3.79 -5.17
N LEU A 165 5.85 -4.07 -5.94
CA LEU A 165 5.91 -4.10 -7.41
C LEU A 165 6.31 -2.75 -8.00
N VAL A 166 5.77 -1.65 -7.47
CA VAL A 166 6.06 -0.29 -7.94
C VAL A 166 7.47 0.19 -7.55
N ARG A 167 7.99 -0.23 -6.39
CA ARG A 167 9.26 0.30 -5.83
C ARG A 167 10.47 -0.62 -5.98
N SER A 168 10.28 -1.91 -6.26
CA SER A 168 11.38 -2.88 -6.37
C SER A 168 12.11 -2.82 -7.72
N GLY A 169 11.47 -2.26 -8.75
CA GLY A 169 11.95 -2.27 -10.13
C GLY A 169 12.18 -3.68 -10.66
N VAL A 170 11.38 -4.65 -10.18
CA VAL A 170 11.26 -6.00 -10.75
C VAL A 170 10.49 -5.94 -12.07
N LEU A 171 9.57 -4.98 -12.21
CA LEU A 171 8.81 -4.72 -13.42
C LEU A 171 9.35 -3.46 -14.12
N VAL A 172 9.38 -3.48 -15.45
CA VAL A 172 9.70 -2.30 -16.27
C VAL A 172 8.46 -1.41 -16.29
N SER A 173 8.56 -0.20 -15.74
CA SER A 173 7.48 0.78 -15.74
C SER A 173 8.05 2.18 -15.92
N VAL A 174 7.31 3.02 -16.64
CA VAL A 174 7.59 4.45 -16.79
C VAL A 174 7.50 5.21 -15.46
N HIS A 175 6.88 4.61 -14.44
CA HIS A 175 6.71 5.14 -13.08
C HIS A 175 7.78 4.65 -12.08
N ALA A 176 8.80 3.91 -12.53
CA ALA A 176 9.84 3.38 -11.63
C ALA A 176 10.79 4.50 -11.17
N PHE A 177 10.64 4.95 -9.91
CA PHE A 177 11.54 5.92 -9.29
C PHE A 177 12.84 5.24 -8.80
N TYR A 178 13.96 5.58 -9.46
CA TYR A 178 15.37 5.37 -9.08
C TYR A 178 15.75 4.03 -8.40
N LEU A 179 16.39 3.14 -9.18
CA LEU A 179 17.01 1.92 -8.69
C LEU A 179 18.44 2.19 -8.17
N ARG A 180 18.65 2.15 -6.85
CA ARG A 180 20.00 2.00 -6.28
C ARG A 180 20.33 0.50 -6.18
N PRO A 181 21.45 0.00 -6.74
CA PRO A 181 21.76 -1.44 -6.79
C PRO A 181 21.80 -2.16 -5.44
N GLY A 182 22.06 -1.44 -4.34
CA GLY A 182 22.16 -2.01 -2.99
C GLY A 182 20.85 -2.15 -2.20
N THR A 183 19.78 -1.43 -2.54
CA THR A 183 18.53 -1.41 -1.75
C THR A 183 17.62 -2.61 -2.03
N ARG A 184 17.86 -3.35 -3.13
CA ARG A 184 17.09 -4.55 -3.50
C ARG A 184 17.08 -5.63 -2.43
N HIS A 185 18.21 -5.89 -1.76
CA HIS A 185 18.30 -6.96 -0.77
C HIS A 185 17.56 -6.66 0.55
N VAL A 186 17.46 -5.39 0.93
CA VAL A 186 16.80 -4.97 2.18
C VAL A 186 15.28 -5.12 2.08
N TYR A 187 14.68 -4.72 0.95
CA TYR A 187 13.25 -4.90 0.72
C TYR A 187 12.87 -6.39 0.61
N SER A 188 13.67 -7.21 -0.07
CA SER A 188 13.40 -8.65 -0.19
C SER A 188 13.46 -9.40 1.15
N CYS A 189 14.39 -9.05 2.05
CA CYS A 189 14.47 -9.65 3.39
C CYS A 189 13.29 -9.29 4.30
N LEU A 190 12.78 -8.05 4.22
CA LEU A 190 11.66 -7.60 5.06
C LEU A 190 10.31 -8.18 4.63
N TYR A 191 10.08 -8.35 3.33
CA TYR A 191 8.81 -8.87 2.81
C TYR A 191 8.72 -10.41 2.85
N GLY A 192 9.83 -11.13 2.70
CA GLY A 192 9.84 -12.60 2.68
C GLY A 192 9.57 -13.27 4.05
N ALA A 193 9.95 -12.65 5.16
CA ALA A 193 9.90 -13.28 6.48
C ALA A 193 8.51 -13.25 7.14
N GLY A 194 7.65 -12.29 6.81
CA GLY A 194 6.32 -12.13 7.43
C GLY A 194 5.25 -13.07 6.87
N HIS A 195 5.31 -13.40 5.58
CA HIS A 195 4.23 -14.10 4.87
C HIS A 195 4.06 -15.57 5.29
N TRP A 196 5.13 -16.28 5.64
CA TRP A 196 5.07 -17.72 5.96
C TRP A 196 4.41 -17.99 7.33
N ARG A 197 4.62 -17.10 8.31
CA ARG A 197 4.09 -17.25 9.68
C ARG A 197 2.61 -16.88 9.80
N LEU A 198 2.12 -15.98 8.95
CA LEU A 198 0.70 -15.62 8.88
C LEU A 198 -0.14 -16.73 8.25
N PHE A 199 0.37 -17.40 7.21
CA PHE A 199 -0.32 -18.52 6.58
C PHE A 199 -0.46 -19.74 7.51
N THR A 200 0.54 -20.02 8.34
CA THR A 200 0.46 -21.09 9.35
C THR A 200 -0.46 -20.73 10.51
N ALA A 201 -0.48 -19.47 10.95
CA ALA A 201 -1.40 -18.99 11.99
C ALA A 201 -2.87 -19.07 11.55
N VAL A 202 -3.17 -18.76 10.28
CA VAL A 202 -4.51 -18.93 9.72
C VAL A 202 -4.90 -20.41 9.73
N ARG A 203 -4.03 -21.33 9.28
CA ARG A 203 -4.31 -22.79 9.27
C ARG A 203 -4.70 -23.35 10.64
N HIS A 204 -4.12 -22.87 11.73
CA HIS A 204 -4.44 -23.31 13.09
C HIS A 204 -5.74 -22.74 13.65
N ALA A 205 -6.29 -21.67 13.06
CA ALA A 205 -7.59 -21.12 13.45
C ALA A 205 -8.77 -21.82 12.76
N TRP A 206 -8.50 -22.74 11.84
CA TRP A 206 -9.51 -23.46 11.02
C TRP A 206 -9.59 -24.97 11.31
N LEU A 207 -8.82 -25.48 12.27
CA LEU A 207 -8.88 -26.84 12.81
C LEU A 207 -9.20 -26.77 14.30
#